data_AF-A0A2V6GUA9-F1
#
_entry.id   AF-A0A2V6GUA9-F1
#
_cell.length_a   1.000
_cell.length_b   1.000
_cell.length_c   1.000
_cell.angle_alpha   90.00
_cell.angle_beta   90.00
_cell.angle_gamma   90.00
#
_symmetry.space_group_name_H-M   'P 1'
#
loop_
_entity.id
_entity.type
_entity.pdbx_description
1 polymer ?
#
loop_
_entity_poly.entity_id
_entity_poly.type
_entity_poly.pdbx_seq_one_letter_code
_entity_poly.pdbx_strand_id
1 'polypeptide(L)'
;MSFIIARCYARGWYRNTLRNQHVLLAMLTLTLLYTAYKIYALDLLNSPYFNNWASFYMYVLIICFQVVVLLATYRTGVWAPKPNQEAVQRLDLLLGIGLLVAFPFVGAIGTTNNIFLNTLIDIGGWFALILILGLLIEERTRSRFVLSLCILLPACLGATQLIHGRVWKPYLLAASLPAQTITLEQPASVAGLKVDSATAKFIADLRSILRRGSFHKHDYILAFYNAPELVLLMDGVSLGTPYYMKGENPINCRALESAEIKKRPVFILATRKIDFETVACLQKVGLRFPVEFVELGRIYNPYSASSYGWRRNEPWVSVFRQKGIDPF
;
A
#
# COMPACT_ATOMS: atom_id res chain seq x y z
N MET A 1 -36.49 30.30 40.81
CA MET A 1 -35.33 31.00 40.19
C MET A 1 -34.46 30.08 39.32
N SER A 2 -34.16 28.86 39.76
CA SER A 2 -33.40 27.84 39.01
C SER A 2 -33.96 27.49 37.62
N PHE A 3 -35.29 27.46 37.46
CA PHE A 3 -35.94 27.16 36.17
C PHE A 3 -35.79 28.28 35.12
N ILE A 4 -35.76 29.55 35.54
CA ILE A 4 -35.62 30.71 34.65
C ILE A 4 -34.16 30.87 34.23
N ILE A 5 -33.22 30.65 35.15
CA ILE A 5 -31.78 30.65 34.85
C ILE A 5 -31.43 29.51 33.89
N ALA A 6 -31.97 28.30 34.10
CA ALA A 6 -31.80 27.18 33.17
C ALA A 6 -32.41 27.47 31.79
N ARG A 7 -33.57 28.14 31.72
CA ARG A 7 -34.20 28.54 30.45
C ARG A 7 -33.44 29.66 29.72
N CYS A 8 -32.90 30.63 30.45
CA CYS A 8 -32.06 31.70 29.89
C CYS A 8 -30.68 31.19 29.46
N TYR A 9 -30.09 30.27 30.21
CA TYR A 9 -28.85 29.58 29.83
C TYR A 9 -29.09 28.71 28.60
N ALA A 10 -30.18 27.92 28.55
CA ALA A 10 -30.54 27.12 27.38
C ALA A 10 -30.89 27.97 26.15
N ARG A 11 -31.58 29.12 26.29
CA ARG A 11 -31.89 30.04 25.17
C ARG A 11 -30.67 30.79 24.65
N GLY A 12 -29.77 31.24 25.54
CA GLY A 12 -28.50 31.86 25.17
C GLY A 12 -27.56 30.84 24.50
N TRP A 13 -27.55 29.62 25.00
CA TRP A 13 -26.79 28.49 24.46
C TRP A 13 -27.30 28.04 23.09
N TYR A 14 -28.63 27.94 22.89
CA TYR A 14 -29.23 27.58 21.60
C TYR A 14 -28.98 28.63 20.51
N ARG A 15 -29.06 29.93 20.85
CA ARG A 15 -28.75 31.03 19.91
C ARG A 15 -27.27 31.08 19.51
N ASN A 16 -26.35 30.78 20.44
CA ASN A 16 -24.92 30.71 20.12
C ASN A 16 -24.54 29.43 19.36
N THR A 17 -25.27 28.33 19.55
CA THR A 17 -25.00 27.07 18.85
C THR A 17 -25.35 27.17 17.36
N LEU A 18 -26.48 27.80 17.00
CA LEU A 18 -26.83 28.10 15.60
C LEU A 18 -25.87 29.11 14.95
N ARG A 19 -25.44 30.14 15.68
CA ARG A 19 -24.46 31.12 15.19
C ARG A 19 -23.08 30.49 14.92
N ASN A 20 -22.70 29.47 15.70
CA ASN A 20 -21.45 28.73 15.52
C ASN A 20 -21.52 27.67 14.41
N GLN A 21 -22.71 27.25 13.97
CA GLN A 21 -22.85 26.29 12.86
C GLN A 21 -22.27 26.85 11.56
N HIS A 22 -22.50 28.13 11.26
CA HIS A 22 -21.93 28.77 10.07
C HIS A 22 -20.40 28.89 10.14
N VAL A 23 -19.84 29.12 11.33
CA VAL A 23 -18.39 29.17 11.54
C VAL A 23 -17.76 27.78 11.39
N LEU A 24 -18.39 26.75 11.98
CA LEU A 24 -18.00 25.35 11.78
C LEU A 24 -18.08 24.95 10.31
N LEU A 25 -19.16 25.33 9.61
CA LEU A 25 -19.33 25.08 8.17
C LEU A 25 -18.23 25.76 7.35
N ALA A 26 -17.95 27.03 7.65
CA ALA A 26 -16.93 27.80 6.95
C ALA A 26 -15.54 27.21 7.17
N MET A 27 -15.21 26.82 8.41
CA MET A 27 -13.96 26.14 8.73
C MET A 27 -13.86 24.79 8.02
N LEU A 28 -14.92 23.98 8.00
CA LEU A 28 -14.95 22.71 7.27
C LEU A 28 -14.75 22.91 5.77
N THR A 29 -15.44 23.89 5.20
CA THR A 29 -15.38 24.20 3.76
C THR A 29 -13.99 24.70 3.37
N LEU A 30 -13.42 25.62 4.15
CA LEU A 30 -12.04 26.09 3.96
C LEU A 30 -11.03 24.95 4.09
N THR A 31 -11.24 24.05 5.06
CA THR A 31 -10.40 22.88 5.24
C THR A 31 -10.47 21.96 4.02
N LEU A 32 -11.67 21.64 3.53
CA LEU A 32 -11.87 20.82 2.34
C LEU A 32 -11.28 21.45 1.08
N LEU A 33 -11.47 22.76 0.87
CA LEU A 33 -10.93 23.50 -0.26
C LEU A 33 -9.39 23.55 -0.23
N TYR A 34 -8.81 23.83 0.94
CA TYR A 34 -7.35 23.82 1.12
C TYR A 34 -6.77 22.41 0.87
N THR A 35 -7.50 21.39 1.33
CA THR A 35 -7.14 19.98 1.09
C THR A 35 -7.15 19.65 -0.39
N ALA A 36 -8.24 19.98 -1.10
CA ALA A 36 -8.35 19.77 -2.53
C ALA A 36 -7.26 20.52 -3.31
N TYR A 37 -6.98 21.77 -2.94
CA TYR A 37 -5.90 22.56 -3.51
C TYR A 37 -4.53 21.91 -3.28
N LYS A 38 -4.24 21.41 -2.07
CA LYS A 38 -2.97 20.71 -1.79
C LYS A 38 -2.85 19.39 -2.55
N ILE A 39 -3.94 18.65 -2.71
CA ILE A 39 -3.97 17.44 -3.55
C ILE A 39 -3.60 17.76 -5.00
N TYR A 40 -4.17 18.83 -5.55
CA TYR A 40 -3.90 19.28 -6.91
C TYR A 40 -2.49 19.88 -7.07
N ALA A 41 -2.12 20.85 -6.25
CA ALA A 41 -0.88 21.63 -6.38
C ALA A 41 0.39 20.81 -6.10
N LEU A 42 0.29 19.77 -5.28
CA LEU A 42 1.42 18.87 -4.98
C LEU A 42 1.41 17.61 -5.85
N ASP A 43 0.53 17.54 -6.86
CA ASP A 43 0.39 16.42 -7.76
C ASP A 43 0.24 15.06 -7.03
N LEU A 44 -0.52 15.08 -5.92
CA LEU A 44 -0.58 13.94 -4.99
C LEU A 44 -1.22 12.70 -5.60
N LEU A 45 -2.04 12.88 -6.63
CA LEU A 45 -2.63 11.79 -7.39
C LEU A 45 -1.57 11.05 -8.23
N ASN A 46 -0.49 11.73 -8.65
CA ASN A 46 0.55 11.13 -9.46
C ASN A 46 1.78 10.70 -8.67
N SER A 47 1.94 11.19 -7.43
CA SER A 47 3.02 10.74 -6.53
C SER A 47 2.84 9.24 -6.21
N PRO A 48 3.77 8.36 -6.63
CA PRO A 48 3.71 6.93 -6.33
C PRO A 48 3.87 6.64 -4.83
N TYR A 49 4.19 7.67 -4.03
CA TYR A 49 4.30 7.61 -2.60
C TYR A 49 3.08 8.24 -1.93
N PHE A 50 2.17 7.38 -1.46
CA PHE A 50 1.33 7.71 -0.32
C PHE A 50 2.15 7.89 0.98
N ASN A 51 3.47 7.69 0.94
CA ASN A 51 4.43 7.96 2.03
C ASN A 51 5.07 9.37 1.95
N ASN A 52 4.41 10.33 1.30
CA ASN A 52 4.85 11.73 1.22
C ASN A 52 4.19 12.56 2.34
N TRP A 53 4.84 13.65 2.79
CA TRP A 53 4.38 14.62 3.80
C TRP A 53 2.94 15.13 3.57
N ALA A 54 2.44 14.99 2.35
CA ALA A 54 1.09 15.41 2.02
C ALA A 54 -0.01 14.44 2.47
N SER A 55 0.26 13.14 2.52
CA SER A 55 -0.63 12.19 3.18
C SER A 55 -0.61 12.39 4.69
N PHE A 56 0.55 12.79 5.24
CA PHE A 56 0.65 13.28 6.62
C PHE A 56 -0.23 14.53 6.83
N TYR A 57 -0.31 15.47 5.88
CA TYR A 57 -1.27 16.59 5.98
C TYR A 57 -2.73 16.12 5.97
N MET A 58 -3.10 15.14 5.13
CA MET A 58 -4.44 14.52 5.17
C MET A 58 -4.73 13.88 6.52
N TYR A 59 -3.74 13.22 7.12
CA TYR A 59 -3.84 12.63 8.45
C TYR A 59 -4.01 13.69 9.55
N VAL A 60 -3.19 14.75 9.52
CA VAL A 60 -3.33 15.91 10.41
C VAL A 60 -4.72 16.52 10.27
N LEU A 61 -5.25 16.60 9.05
CA LEU A 61 -6.60 17.11 8.79
C LEU A 61 -7.69 16.21 9.35
N ILE A 62 -7.57 14.89 9.22
CA ILE A 62 -8.51 13.92 9.81
C ILE A 62 -8.46 14.01 11.34
N ILE A 63 -7.27 14.10 11.94
CA ILE A 63 -7.11 14.31 13.39
C ILE A 63 -7.71 15.65 13.81
N CYS A 64 -7.41 16.73 13.11
CA CYS A 64 -7.98 18.05 13.39
C CYS A 64 -9.51 18.01 13.31
N PHE A 65 -10.07 17.33 12.30
CA PHE A 65 -11.51 17.11 12.19
C PHE A 65 -12.06 16.31 13.37
N GLN A 66 -11.42 15.20 13.76
CA GLN A 66 -11.81 14.40 14.92
C GLN A 66 -11.74 15.20 16.22
N VAL A 67 -10.70 16.02 16.41
CA VAL A 67 -10.55 16.92 17.57
C VAL A 67 -11.66 17.97 17.57
N VAL A 68 -11.98 18.57 16.42
CA VAL A 68 -13.10 19.52 16.30
C VAL A 68 -14.43 18.84 16.63
N VAL A 69 -14.66 17.62 16.16
CA VAL A 69 -15.85 16.81 16.46
C VAL A 69 -15.92 16.44 17.94
N LEU A 70 -14.81 16.06 18.57
CA LEU A 70 -14.69 15.80 20.01
C LEU A 70 -14.97 17.05 20.85
N LEU A 71 -14.40 18.21 20.46
CA LEU A 71 -14.65 19.48 21.13
C LEU A 71 -16.11 19.94 20.95
N ALA A 72 -16.69 19.71 19.77
CA ALA A 72 -18.10 20.00 19.49
C ALA A 72 -19.04 19.10 20.31
N THR A 73 -18.75 17.80 20.42
CA THR A 73 -19.51 16.86 21.27
C THR A 73 -19.36 17.18 22.76
N TYR A 74 -18.16 17.55 23.21
CA TYR A 74 -17.93 18.03 24.58
C TYR A 74 -18.72 19.31 24.88
N ARG A 75 -18.65 20.33 24.01
CA ARG A 75 -19.34 21.61 24.19
C ARG A 75 -20.87 21.54 24.07
N THR A 76 -21.39 20.59 23.29
CA THR A 76 -22.84 20.36 23.16
C THR A 76 -23.42 19.58 24.34
N GLY A 77 -22.59 19.22 25.34
CA GLY A 77 -23.06 18.50 26.51
C GLY A 77 -23.62 17.11 26.16
N VAL A 78 -23.22 16.54 25.01
CA VAL A 78 -23.49 15.12 24.67
C VAL A 78 -22.92 14.21 25.76
N TRP A 79 -21.83 14.65 26.41
CA TRP A 79 -21.19 13.98 27.53
C TRP A 79 -21.80 14.34 28.89
N ALA A 80 -22.77 15.27 28.96
CA ALA A 80 -23.39 15.69 30.21
C ALA A 80 -24.46 14.65 30.63
N PRO A 81 -24.36 14.10 31.85
CA PRO A 81 -25.16 12.94 32.24
C PRO A 81 -26.66 13.25 32.34
N LYS A 82 -27.49 12.40 31.71
CA LYS A 82 -28.86 12.15 32.22
C LYS A 82 -28.78 11.32 33.51
N PRO A 83 -29.48 11.67 34.60
CA PRO A 83 -29.17 11.14 35.93
C PRO A 83 -29.46 9.65 36.16
N ASN A 84 -30.32 8.98 35.36
CA ASN A 84 -31.02 7.80 35.89
C ASN A 84 -30.87 6.46 35.15
N GLN A 85 -30.04 6.28 34.11
CA GLN A 85 -29.95 4.93 33.49
C GLN A 85 -28.69 4.52 32.67
N GLU A 86 -27.59 5.27 32.62
CA GLU A 86 -26.63 5.12 31.49
C GLU A 86 -25.14 4.90 31.85
N ALA A 87 -24.76 4.52 33.07
CA ALA A 87 -23.33 4.42 33.41
C ALA A 87 -22.58 3.29 32.67
N VAL A 88 -23.17 2.09 32.59
CA VAL A 88 -22.56 0.92 31.95
C VAL A 88 -22.55 1.05 30.42
N GLN A 89 -23.66 1.45 29.80
CA GLN A 89 -23.74 1.69 28.35
C GLN A 89 -22.78 2.80 27.87
N ARG A 90 -22.50 3.79 28.72
CA ARG A 90 -21.49 4.82 28.42
C ARG A 90 -20.07 4.32 28.54
N LEU A 91 -19.77 3.47 29.51
CA LEU A 91 -18.46 2.84 29.61
C LEU A 91 -18.18 2.00 28.36
N ASP A 92 -19.15 1.22 27.89
CA ASP A 92 -19.04 0.41 26.67
C ASP A 92 -18.81 1.27 25.42
N LEU A 93 -19.54 2.39 25.29
CA LEU A 93 -19.34 3.35 24.18
C LEU A 93 -17.95 3.99 24.23
N LEU A 94 -17.47 4.40 25.41
CA LEU A 94 -16.15 5.00 25.59
C LEU A 94 -15.03 4.00 25.31
N LEU A 95 -15.20 2.76 25.75
CA LEU A 95 -14.29 1.66 25.44
C LEU A 95 -14.28 1.39 23.93
N GLY A 96 -15.46 1.35 23.29
CA GLY A 96 -15.58 1.22 21.83
C GLY A 96 -14.87 2.33 21.07
N ILE A 97 -15.08 3.60 21.45
CA ILE A 97 -14.37 4.74 20.87
C ILE A 97 -12.86 4.64 21.11
N GLY A 98 -12.43 4.31 22.33
CA GLY A 98 -11.03 4.13 22.68
C GLY A 98 -10.35 3.05 21.85
N LEU A 99 -11.02 1.93 21.64
CA LEU A 99 -10.56 0.84 20.78
C LEU A 99 -10.43 1.29 19.31
N LEU A 100 -11.41 2.01 18.77
CA LEU A 100 -11.37 2.51 17.39
C LEU A 100 -10.25 3.53 17.17
N VAL A 101 -9.95 4.38 18.15
CA VAL A 101 -8.80 5.29 18.11
C VAL A 101 -7.49 4.52 18.20
N ALA A 102 -7.41 3.51 19.07
CA ALA A 102 -6.21 2.71 19.30
C ALA A 102 -5.86 1.77 18.13
N PHE A 103 -6.82 1.46 17.26
CA PHE A 103 -6.69 0.40 16.25
C PHE A 103 -5.43 0.51 15.37
N PRO A 104 -5.10 1.68 14.77
CA PRO A 104 -3.86 1.82 13.99
C PRO A 104 -2.56 1.63 14.78
N PHE A 105 -2.59 1.92 16.08
CA PHE A 105 -1.43 1.78 16.95
C PHE A 105 -1.21 0.32 17.32
N VAL A 106 -2.30 -0.41 17.57
CA VAL A 106 -2.26 -1.86 17.80
C VAL A 106 -1.78 -2.57 16.54
N GLY A 107 -2.30 -2.20 15.36
CA GLY A 107 -1.86 -2.74 14.06
C GLY A 107 -0.38 -2.45 13.76
N ALA A 108 0.19 -1.40 14.35
CA ALA A 108 1.61 -1.09 14.21
C ALA A 108 2.53 -1.96 15.06
N ILE A 109 2.06 -2.54 16.17
CA ILE A 109 2.87 -3.36 17.08
C ILE A 109 3.36 -4.59 16.32
N GLY A 110 4.67 -4.83 16.37
CA GLY A 110 5.29 -5.97 15.69
C GLY A 110 5.52 -5.79 14.18
N THR A 111 5.27 -4.59 13.64
CA THR A 111 5.55 -4.26 12.23
C THR A 111 6.72 -3.27 12.10
N THR A 112 7.37 -3.25 10.94
CA THR A 112 8.34 -2.19 10.57
C THR A 112 7.67 -1.04 9.82
N ASN A 113 6.34 -1.06 9.72
CA ASN A 113 5.58 -0.01 9.04
C ASN A 113 5.56 1.25 9.91
N ASN A 114 5.64 2.42 9.29
CA ASN A 114 5.41 3.64 10.04
C ASN A 114 3.92 3.72 10.46
N ILE A 115 3.63 4.46 11.54
CA ILE A 115 2.26 4.59 12.07
C ILE A 115 1.29 5.15 11.04
N PHE A 116 1.80 5.96 10.11
CA PHE A 116 1.01 6.52 9.04
C PHE A 116 0.47 5.43 8.10
N LEU A 117 1.31 4.49 7.67
CA LEU A 117 0.94 3.37 6.81
C LEU A 117 -0.06 2.44 7.52
N ASN A 118 0.17 2.13 8.80
CA ASN A 118 -0.78 1.32 9.57
C ASN A 118 -2.13 2.04 9.72
N THR A 119 -2.14 3.36 9.94
CA THR A 119 -3.40 4.14 9.92
C THR A 119 -4.13 4.03 8.59
N LEU A 120 -3.43 4.02 7.45
CA LEU A 120 -4.09 3.84 6.15
C LEU A 120 -4.65 2.43 5.96
N ILE A 121 -3.91 1.41 6.39
CA ILE A 121 -4.35 0.01 6.34
C ILE A 121 -5.62 -0.17 7.20
N ASP A 122 -5.60 0.43 8.39
CA ASP A 122 -6.62 0.28 9.43
C ASP A 122 -7.63 1.45 9.47
N ILE A 123 -7.71 2.26 8.41
CA ILE A 123 -8.51 3.50 8.37
C ILE A 123 -10.01 3.25 8.57
N GLY A 124 -10.47 2.02 8.31
CA GLY A 124 -11.86 1.60 8.52
C GLY A 124 -12.34 1.81 9.96
N GLY A 125 -11.48 1.60 10.95
CA GLY A 125 -11.82 1.86 12.35
C GLY A 125 -12.12 3.34 12.61
N TRP A 126 -11.37 4.23 11.96
CA TRP A 126 -11.60 5.68 12.08
C TRP A 126 -12.82 6.14 11.30
N PHE A 127 -13.18 5.48 10.20
CA PHE A 127 -14.45 5.74 9.50
C PHE A 127 -15.64 5.34 10.37
N ALA A 128 -15.58 4.19 11.04
CA ALA A 128 -16.60 3.77 12.00
C ALA A 128 -16.71 4.78 13.17
N LEU A 129 -15.57 5.26 13.69
CA LEU A 129 -15.55 6.29 14.73
C LEU A 129 -16.23 7.59 14.27
N ILE A 130 -15.91 8.08 13.08
CA ILE A 130 -16.53 9.29 12.51
C ILE A 130 -18.06 9.11 12.40
N LEU A 131 -18.53 7.94 11.97
CA LEU A 131 -19.96 7.64 11.88
C LEU A 131 -20.64 7.63 13.25
N ILE A 132 -20.05 6.95 14.25
CA ILE A 132 -20.58 6.91 15.62
C ILE A 132 -20.68 8.33 16.19
N LEU A 133 -19.61 9.12 16.06
CA LEU A 133 -19.62 10.51 16.51
C LEU A 133 -20.66 11.36 15.77
N GLY A 134 -20.82 11.14 14.47
CA GLY A 134 -21.84 11.79 13.64
C GLY A 134 -23.26 11.48 14.10
N LEU A 135 -23.55 10.22 14.44
CA LEU A 135 -24.85 9.79 14.98
C LEU A 135 -25.14 10.45 16.34
N LEU A 136 -24.16 10.48 17.24
CA LEU A 136 -24.30 11.14 18.55
C LEU A 136 -24.54 12.65 18.41
N ILE A 137 -23.87 13.30 17.46
CA ILE A 137 -24.11 14.73 17.17
C ILE A 137 -25.51 14.94 16.58
N GLU A 138 -25.94 14.10 15.64
CA GLU A 138 -27.28 14.20 15.03
C GLU A 138 -28.37 14.04 16.07
N GLU A 139 -28.27 13.06 16.96
CA GLU A 139 -29.28 12.83 17.99
C GLU A 139 -29.49 14.10 18.84
N ARG A 140 -28.39 14.79 19.14
CA ARG A 140 -28.41 15.97 20.01
C ARG A 140 -28.76 17.27 19.30
N THR A 141 -28.29 17.44 18.06
CA THR A 141 -28.45 18.69 17.29
C THR A 141 -29.63 18.65 16.32
N ARG A 142 -30.15 17.45 16.04
CA ARG A 142 -31.11 17.15 14.96
C ARG A 142 -30.64 17.58 13.57
N SER A 143 -29.32 17.75 13.40
CA SER A 143 -28.73 18.20 12.15
C SER A 143 -28.37 17.02 11.25
N ARG A 144 -29.30 16.66 10.35
CA ARG A 144 -29.04 15.65 9.30
C ARG A 144 -27.88 16.02 8.39
N PHE A 145 -27.59 17.31 8.26
CA PHE A 145 -26.46 17.80 7.48
C PHE A 145 -25.12 17.31 8.06
N VAL A 146 -24.93 17.37 9.38
CA VAL A 146 -23.70 16.91 10.03
C VAL A 146 -23.53 15.40 9.88
N LEU A 147 -24.61 14.63 10.06
CA LEU A 147 -24.58 13.19 9.82
C LEU A 147 -24.23 12.86 8.36
N SER A 148 -24.82 13.58 7.42
CA SER A 148 -24.55 13.40 5.98
C SER A 148 -23.08 13.64 5.67
N LEU A 149 -22.44 14.66 6.26
CA LEU A 149 -21.01 14.89 6.12
C LEU A 149 -20.16 13.75 6.72
N CYS A 150 -20.53 13.26 7.90
CA CYS A 150 -19.83 12.15 8.57
C CYS A 150 -19.94 10.84 7.79
N ILE A 151 -20.95 10.68 6.94
CA ILE A 151 -21.09 9.53 6.03
C ILE A 151 -20.35 9.79 4.71
N LEU A 152 -20.62 10.93 4.06
CA LEU A 152 -20.12 11.22 2.73
C LEU A 152 -18.59 11.37 2.68
N LEU A 153 -17.98 12.00 3.69
CA LEU A 153 -16.53 12.22 3.68
C LEU A 153 -15.73 10.90 3.71
N PRO A 154 -15.97 9.98 4.68
CA PRO A 154 -15.37 8.64 4.64
C PRO A 154 -15.71 7.85 3.38
N ALA A 155 -16.96 7.90 2.91
CA ALA A 155 -17.38 7.16 1.73
C ALA A 155 -16.62 7.63 0.47
N CYS A 156 -16.55 8.95 0.24
CA CYS A 156 -15.80 9.53 -0.88
C CYS A 156 -14.31 9.24 -0.77
N LEU A 157 -13.72 9.35 0.43
CA LEU A 157 -12.31 9.05 0.65
C LEU A 157 -12.01 7.57 0.38
N GLY A 158 -12.83 6.66 0.93
CA GLY A 158 -12.71 5.21 0.71
C GLY A 158 -12.89 4.83 -0.76
N ALA A 159 -13.90 5.38 -1.44
CA ALA A 159 -14.13 5.16 -2.86
C ALA A 159 -12.94 5.67 -3.70
N THR A 160 -12.40 6.84 -3.38
CA THR A 160 -11.22 7.40 -4.05
C THR A 160 -10.01 6.50 -3.84
N GLN A 161 -9.76 6.01 -2.62
CA GLN A 161 -8.65 5.10 -2.33
C GLN A 161 -8.79 3.78 -3.08
N LEU A 162 -9.99 3.21 -3.14
CA LEU A 162 -10.24 1.97 -3.88
C LEU A 162 -10.07 2.16 -5.39
N ILE A 163 -10.67 3.19 -5.97
CA ILE A 163 -10.60 3.43 -7.42
C ILE A 163 -9.18 3.83 -7.80
N HIS A 164 -8.59 4.81 -7.12
CA HIS A 164 -7.24 5.27 -7.41
C HIS A 164 -6.20 4.19 -7.16
N GLY A 165 -6.21 3.56 -5.99
CA GLY A 165 -5.23 2.55 -5.59
C GLY A 165 -5.37 1.21 -6.29
N ARG A 166 -6.56 0.84 -6.80
CA ARG A 166 -6.73 -0.43 -7.55
C ARG A 166 -6.78 -0.25 -9.05
N VAL A 167 -7.35 0.83 -9.56
CA VAL A 167 -7.54 1.01 -11.01
C VAL A 167 -6.42 1.85 -11.61
N TRP A 168 -6.09 2.98 -11.00
CA TRP A 168 -5.17 3.96 -11.61
C TRP A 168 -3.70 3.78 -11.21
N LYS A 169 -3.45 3.42 -9.95
CA LYS A 169 -2.12 3.15 -9.38
C LYS A 169 -2.09 1.81 -8.63
N PRO A 170 -2.44 0.69 -9.29
CA PRO A 170 -2.40 -0.64 -8.69
C PRO A 170 -1.04 -0.98 -8.09
N TYR A 171 -1.07 -1.64 -6.92
CA TYR A 171 0.12 -2.12 -6.22
C TYR A 171 0.99 -2.99 -7.14
N LEU A 172 2.28 -2.65 -7.26
CA LEU A 172 3.31 -3.36 -8.04
C LEU A 172 3.07 -3.43 -9.56
N LEU A 173 2.14 -2.67 -10.13
CA LEU A 173 2.04 -2.51 -11.58
C LEU A 173 2.77 -1.24 -12.04
N ALA A 174 3.42 -1.32 -13.20
CA ALA A 174 4.08 -0.17 -13.82
C ALA A 174 3.06 0.82 -14.42
N ALA A 175 1.88 0.34 -14.79
CA ALA A 175 0.80 1.12 -15.40
C ALA A 175 -0.57 0.83 -14.74
N SER A 176 -1.58 1.62 -15.09
CA SER A 176 -2.96 1.46 -14.61
C SER A 176 -3.61 0.17 -15.15
N LEU A 177 -4.70 -0.28 -14.52
CA LEU A 177 -5.47 -1.44 -14.99
C LEU A 177 -6.01 -1.25 -16.43
N PRO A 178 -6.58 -0.09 -16.82
CA PRO A 178 -7.04 0.10 -18.21
C PRO A 178 -5.90 0.06 -19.23
N ALA A 179 -4.65 0.30 -18.83
CA ALA A 179 -3.50 0.22 -19.71
C ALA A 179 -3.03 -1.23 -19.97
N GLN A 180 -3.56 -2.21 -19.23
CA GLN A 180 -3.25 -3.63 -19.41
C GLN A 180 -4.05 -4.19 -20.59
N THR A 181 -3.60 -3.92 -21.82
CA THR A 181 -4.34 -4.21 -23.05
C THR A 181 -3.75 -5.33 -23.89
N ILE A 182 -2.46 -5.63 -23.73
CA ILE A 182 -1.75 -6.63 -24.55
C ILE A 182 -1.90 -7.99 -23.89
N THR A 183 -2.45 -8.96 -24.61
CA THR A 183 -2.61 -10.33 -24.11
C THR A 183 -1.33 -11.11 -24.37
N LEU A 184 -0.76 -11.73 -23.34
CA LEU A 184 0.36 -12.66 -23.50
C LEU A 184 -0.14 -13.97 -24.10
N GLU A 185 0.52 -14.44 -25.16
CA GLU A 185 0.21 -15.72 -25.79
C GLU A 185 1.08 -16.87 -25.26
N GLN A 186 2.24 -16.53 -24.72
CA GLN A 186 3.23 -17.47 -24.21
C GLN A 186 3.89 -16.93 -22.93
N PRO A 187 4.48 -17.82 -22.10
CA PRO A 187 4.27 -19.27 -22.12
C PRO A 187 2.84 -19.65 -21.73
N ALA A 188 2.46 -20.91 -21.95
CA ALA A 188 1.11 -21.41 -21.67
C ALA A 188 0.65 -21.14 -20.22
N SER A 189 1.59 -21.11 -19.26
CA SER A 189 1.33 -20.81 -17.84
C SER A 189 0.80 -19.40 -17.57
N VAL A 190 1.01 -18.45 -18.49
CA VAL A 190 0.54 -17.06 -18.39
C VAL A 190 -0.24 -16.63 -19.62
N ALA A 191 -0.62 -17.57 -20.48
CA ALA A 191 -1.41 -17.28 -21.67
C ALA A 191 -2.77 -16.69 -21.28
N GLY A 192 -3.18 -15.62 -21.96
CA GLY A 192 -4.39 -14.88 -21.62
C GLY A 192 -4.19 -13.76 -20.60
N LEU A 193 -3.04 -13.66 -19.94
CA LEU A 193 -2.74 -12.55 -19.04
C LEU A 193 -2.60 -11.25 -19.83
N LYS A 194 -3.30 -10.21 -19.40
CA LYS A 194 -3.17 -8.88 -19.98
C LYS A 194 -2.10 -8.06 -19.28
N VAL A 195 -1.24 -7.42 -20.06
CA VAL A 195 -0.15 -6.57 -19.60
C VAL A 195 -0.14 -5.24 -20.37
N ASP A 196 0.52 -4.22 -19.81
CA ASP A 196 0.79 -2.97 -20.51
C ASP A 196 1.91 -3.12 -21.55
N SER A 197 2.06 -2.11 -22.41
CA SER A 197 3.01 -2.13 -23.52
C SER A 197 4.48 -2.19 -23.08
N ALA A 198 4.84 -1.55 -21.97
CA ALA A 198 6.21 -1.58 -21.46
C ALA A 198 6.54 -2.96 -20.90
N THR A 199 5.59 -3.56 -20.18
CA THR A 199 5.69 -4.93 -19.66
C THR A 199 5.78 -5.97 -20.79
N ALA A 200 4.93 -5.86 -21.82
CA ALA A 200 4.98 -6.75 -22.99
C ALA A 200 6.33 -6.69 -23.70
N LYS A 201 6.85 -5.46 -23.92
CA LYS A 201 8.16 -5.24 -24.50
C LYS A 201 9.28 -5.84 -23.64
N PHE A 202 9.24 -5.60 -22.33
CA PHE A 202 10.21 -6.17 -21.39
C PHE A 202 10.26 -7.70 -21.46
N ILE A 203 9.10 -8.36 -21.47
CA ILE A 203 9.00 -9.82 -21.58
C ILE A 203 9.57 -10.31 -22.92
N ALA A 204 9.21 -9.66 -24.04
CA ALA A 204 9.67 -10.05 -25.37
C ALA A 204 11.20 -9.92 -25.51
N ASP A 205 11.76 -8.80 -25.06
CA ASP A 205 13.20 -8.55 -25.09
C ASP A 205 13.96 -9.53 -24.16
N LEU A 206 13.44 -9.81 -22.96
CA LEU A 206 14.04 -10.79 -22.04
C LEU A 206 14.06 -12.19 -22.65
N ARG A 207 12.96 -12.63 -23.29
CA ARG A 207 12.92 -13.90 -24.04
C ARG A 207 13.93 -13.92 -25.18
N SER A 208 14.07 -12.81 -25.90
CA SER A 208 15.05 -12.68 -26.98
C SER A 208 16.49 -12.86 -26.47
N ILE A 209 16.84 -12.22 -25.35
CA ILE A 209 18.16 -12.38 -24.70
C ILE A 209 18.38 -13.83 -24.28
N LEU A 210 17.41 -14.45 -23.61
CA LEU A 210 17.50 -15.84 -23.16
C LEU A 210 17.64 -16.82 -24.33
N ARG A 211 16.85 -16.63 -25.41
CA ARG A 211 16.95 -17.46 -26.63
C ARG A 211 18.32 -17.35 -27.30
N ARG A 212 18.92 -16.16 -27.36
CA ARG A 212 20.32 -16.00 -27.84
C ARG A 212 21.32 -16.75 -26.96
N GLY A 213 20.99 -16.91 -25.69
CA GLY A 213 21.71 -17.75 -24.73
C GLY A 213 21.39 -19.23 -24.79
N SER A 214 20.63 -19.71 -25.79
CA SER A 214 20.19 -21.11 -25.90
C SER A 214 19.31 -21.58 -24.73
N PHE A 215 18.54 -20.68 -24.12
CA PHE A 215 17.54 -21.04 -23.12
C PHE A 215 16.41 -21.86 -23.75
N HIS A 216 16.04 -22.96 -23.09
CA HIS A 216 14.91 -23.80 -23.41
C HIS A 216 13.89 -23.82 -22.27
N LYS A 217 12.66 -24.18 -22.61
CA LYS A 217 11.60 -24.40 -21.63
C LYS A 217 12.07 -25.38 -20.56
N HIS A 218 11.80 -25.04 -19.30
CA HIS A 218 12.20 -25.77 -18.09
C HIS A 218 13.70 -25.81 -17.77
N ASP A 219 14.52 -24.97 -18.43
CA ASP A 219 15.88 -24.70 -17.95
C ASP A 219 15.83 -24.00 -16.58
N TYR A 220 16.91 -24.14 -15.81
CA TYR A 220 16.97 -23.57 -14.48
C TYR A 220 17.17 -22.06 -14.52
N ILE A 221 16.36 -21.34 -13.76
CA ILE A 221 16.50 -19.90 -13.55
C ILE A 221 16.68 -19.64 -12.05
N LEU A 222 17.71 -18.87 -11.73
CA LEU A 222 17.89 -18.22 -10.44
C LEU A 222 17.49 -16.75 -10.58
N ALA A 223 16.29 -16.40 -10.14
CA ALA A 223 15.78 -15.04 -10.19
C ALA A 223 16.04 -14.31 -8.86
N PHE A 224 17.16 -13.58 -8.79
CA PHE A 224 17.60 -12.89 -7.57
C PHE A 224 16.90 -11.54 -7.37
N TYR A 225 16.68 -11.23 -6.08
CA TYR A 225 16.21 -9.95 -5.56
C TYR A 225 14.77 -9.61 -5.96
N ASN A 226 13.86 -10.41 -5.40
CA ASN A 226 12.41 -10.20 -5.44
C ASN A 226 11.79 -10.24 -6.85
N ALA A 227 12.27 -11.14 -7.71
CA ALA A 227 11.79 -11.29 -9.10
C ALA A 227 11.29 -12.71 -9.47
N PRO A 228 10.53 -13.40 -8.59
CA PRO A 228 10.06 -14.77 -8.82
C PRO A 228 9.24 -14.92 -10.09
N GLU A 229 8.50 -13.87 -10.46
CA GLU A 229 7.66 -13.81 -11.64
C GLU A 229 8.45 -14.00 -12.95
N LEU A 230 9.74 -13.65 -12.98
CA LEU A 230 10.56 -13.83 -14.18
C LEU A 230 10.75 -15.31 -14.51
N VAL A 231 10.78 -16.19 -13.51
CA VAL A 231 10.86 -17.64 -13.74
C VAL A 231 9.61 -18.12 -14.47
N LEU A 232 8.42 -17.72 -13.98
CA LEU A 232 7.13 -18.07 -14.55
C LEU A 232 6.96 -17.52 -15.96
N LEU A 233 7.29 -16.23 -16.16
CA LEU A 233 7.15 -15.54 -17.46
C LEU A 233 8.05 -16.12 -18.55
N MET A 234 9.15 -16.76 -18.17
CA MET A 234 10.11 -17.38 -19.08
C MET A 234 9.92 -18.90 -19.23
N ASP A 235 8.92 -19.51 -18.59
CA ASP A 235 8.71 -20.97 -18.60
C ASP A 235 9.91 -21.75 -18.05
N GLY A 236 10.64 -21.14 -17.10
CA GLY A 236 11.79 -21.74 -16.43
C GLY A 236 11.41 -22.53 -15.19
N VAL A 237 12.40 -23.20 -14.59
CA VAL A 237 12.27 -23.85 -13.29
C VAL A 237 13.13 -23.11 -12.28
N SER A 238 12.54 -22.71 -11.15
CA SER A 238 13.35 -22.09 -10.09
C SER A 238 14.23 -23.14 -9.43
N LEU A 239 15.51 -22.87 -9.32
CA LEU A 239 16.44 -23.74 -8.61
C LEU A 239 16.44 -23.37 -7.12
N GLY A 240 16.16 -24.33 -6.23
CA GLY A 240 16.15 -24.12 -4.77
C GLY A 240 14.83 -23.55 -4.23
N THR A 241 14.65 -22.23 -4.33
CA THR A 241 13.43 -21.53 -3.91
C THR A 241 12.84 -20.74 -5.07
N PRO A 242 11.50 -20.61 -5.18
CA PRO A 242 10.90 -19.67 -6.12
C PRO A 242 11.25 -18.21 -5.83
N TYR A 243 11.64 -17.87 -4.60
CA TYR A 243 11.80 -16.48 -4.17
C TYR A 243 13.13 -16.22 -3.47
N TYR A 244 14.06 -15.57 -4.18
CA TYR A 244 15.32 -15.08 -3.62
C TYR A 244 15.18 -13.63 -3.18
N MET A 245 15.26 -13.41 -1.86
CA MET A 245 14.97 -12.12 -1.23
C MET A 245 16.23 -11.29 -1.02
N LYS A 246 16.10 -9.98 -1.19
CA LYS A 246 17.18 -9.05 -0.84
C LYS A 246 17.37 -9.02 0.69
N GLY A 247 18.61 -9.18 1.15
CA GLY A 247 18.98 -9.07 2.56
C GLY A 247 18.76 -10.33 3.40
N GLU A 248 18.18 -11.37 2.80
CA GLU A 248 17.89 -12.66 3.46
C GLU A 248 18.89 -13.74 3.03
N ASN A 249 20.18 -13.37 3.02
CA ASN A 249 21.24 -14.24 2.48
C ASN A 249 21.29 -15.62 3.15
N PRO A 250 21.14 -15.78 4.48
CA PRO A 250 21.10 -17.11 5.09
C PRO A 250 19.98 -18.02 4.57
N ILE A 251 18.79 -17.46 4.32
CA ILE A 251 17.64 -18.20 3.79
C ILE A 251 17.87 -18.56 2.32
N ASN A 252 18.33 -17.59 1.52
CA ASN A 252 18.67 -17.80 0.11
C ASN A 252 19.73 -18.89 -0.05
N CYS A 253 20.79 -18.86 0.77
CA CYS A 253 21.88 -19.83 0.72
C CYS A 253 21.41 -21.23 1.10
N ARG A 254 20.60 -21.38 2.15
CA ARG A 254 20.01 -22.68 2.52
C ARG A 254 19.12 -23.25 1.41
N ALA A 255 18.37 -22.38 0.73
CA ALA A 255 17.55 -22.79 -0.41
C ALA A 255 18.40 -23.26 -1.60
N LEU A 256 19.54 -22.62 -1.86
CA LEU A 256 20.50 -23.09 -2.86
C LEU A 256 21.15 -24.41 -2.46
N GLU A 257 21.59 -24.53 -1.21
CA GLU A 257 22.28 -25.71 -0.67
C GLU A 257 21.39 -26.97 -0.69
N SER A 258 20.07 -26.78 -0.58
CA SER A 258 19.08 -27.87 -0.70
C SER A 258 18.63 -28.13 -2.14
N ALA A 259 19.07 -27.34 -3.11
CA ALA A 259 18.67 -27.48 -4.50
C ALA A 259 19.37 -28.66 -5.16
N GLU A 260 18.61 -29.53 -5.81
CA GLU A 260 19.17 -30.59 -6.66
C GLU A 260 19.58 -30.00 -8.02
N ILE A 261 20.88 -29.71 -8.19
CA ILE A 261 21.43 -29.21 -9.45
C ILE A 261 21.60 -30.37 -10.42
N LYS A 262 20.61 -30.56 -11.30
CA LYS A 262 20.71 -31.53 -12.41
C LYS A 262 21.64 -30.99 -13.51
N LYS A 263 22.09 -31.86 -14.40
CA LYS A 263 22.90 -31.50 -15.60
C LYS A 263 22.06 -30.72 -16.63
N ARG A 264 21.61 -29.52 -16.27
CA ARG A 264 20.89 -28.58 -17.13
C ARG A 264 21.54 -27.20 -17.05
N PRO A 265 21.48 -26.39 -18.12
CA PRO A 265 21.96 -25.02 -18.07
C PRO A 265 21.27 -24.22 -16.95
N VAL A 266 22.08 -23.45 -16.21
CA VAL A 266 21.58 -22.49 -15.21
C VAL A 266 21.68 -21.07 -15.77
N PHE A 267 20.58 -20.34 -15.68
CA PHE A 267 20.49 -18.92 -16.01
C PHE A 267 20.29 -18.11 -14.73
N ILE A 268 20.90 -16.94 -14.66
CA ILE A 268 20.73 -16.02 -13.54
C ILE A 268 20.08 -14.74 -14.05
N LEU A 269 18.96 -14.37 -13.44
CA LEU A 269 18.28 -13.10 -13.66
C LEU A 269 18.40 -12.28 -12.38
N ALA A 270 19.12 -11.16 -12.43
CA ALA A 270 19.37 -10.34 -11.25
C ALA A 270 18.87 -8.92 -11.47
N THR A 271 17.97 -8.44 -10.61
CA THR A 271 17.45 -7.06 -10.66
C THR A 271 18.38 -6.03 -10.01
N ARG A 272 19.54 -6.48 -9.50
CA ARG A 272 20.60 -5.70 -8.87
C ARG A 272 21.93 -6.43 -9.02
N LYS A 273 23.04 -5.75 -8.75
CA LYS A 273 24.34 -6.41 -8.61
C LYS A 273 24.29 -7.53 -7.58
N ILE A 274 24.75 -8.72 -7.97
CA ILE A 274 24.85 -9.89 -7.08
C ILE A 274 25.91 -9.61 -6.01
N ASP A 275 25.51 -9.65 -4.74
CA ASP A 275 26.37 -9.38 -3.58
C ASP A 275 27.33 -10.54 -3.28
N PHE A 276 28.42 -10.23 -2.57
CA PHE A 276 29.49 -11.19 -2.29
C PHE A 276 29.02 -12.42 -1.51
N GLU A 277 28.02 -12.28 -0.63
CA GLU A 277 27.50 -13.39 0.15
C GLU A 277 26.72 -14.36 -0.75
N THR A 278 25.88 -13.82 -1.64
CA THR A 278 25.17 -14.61 -2.66
C THR A 278 26.16 -15.32 -3.59
N VAL A 279 27.24 -14.64 -4.00
CA VAL A 279 28.31 -15.27 -4.80
C VAL A 279 28.97 -16.42 -4.05
N ALA A 280 29.28 -16.26 -2.77
CA ALA A 280 29.86 -17.33 -1.96
C ALA A 280 28.91 -18.54 -1.86
N CYS A 281 27.61 -18.32 -1.77
CA CYS A 281 26.62 -19.40 -1.73
C CYS A 281 26.47 -20.13 -3.06
N LEU A 282 26.50 -19.41 -4.19
CA LEU A 282 26.55 -20.03 -5.51
C LEU A 282 27.80 -20.93 -5.65
N GLN A 283 28.96 -20.45 -5.18
CA GLN A 283 30.20 -21.22 -5.24
C GLN A 283 30.15 -22.49 -4.38
N LYS A 284 29.53 -22.44 -3.19
CA LYS A 284 29.36 -23.62 -2.32
C LYS A 284 28.56 -24.74 -2.98
N VAL A 285 27.58 -24.39 -3.81
CA VAL A 285 26.75 -25.37 -4.54
C VAL A 285 27.33 -25.72 -5.91
N GLY A 286 28.58 -25.32 -6.19
CA GLY A 286 29.27 -25.66 -7.43
C GLY A 286 28.95 -24.75 -8.62
N LEU A 287 28.20 -23.65 -8.42
CA LEU A 287 27.97 -22.63 -9.44
C LEU A 287 29.03 -21.53 -9.31
N ARG A 288 30.12 -21.61 -10.07
CA ARG A 288 31.25 -20.67 -9.95
C ARG A 288 30.99 -19.32 -10.62
N PHE A 289 30.07 -18.54 -10.08
CA PHE A 289 29.79 -17.17 -10.52
C PHE A 289 30.89 -16.19 -10.03
N PRO A 290 31.29 -15.18 -10.84
CA PRO A 290 30.90 -14.94 -12.24
C PRO A 290 31.75 -15.71 -13.27
N VAL A 291 32.79 -16.45 -12.84
CA VAL A 291 33.81 -17.05 -13.73
C VAL A 291 33.21 -17.97 -14.80
N GLU A 292 32.31 -18.86 -14.39
CA GLU A 292 31.61 -19.81 -15.26
C GLU A 292 30.35 -19.24 -15.89
N PHE A 293 30.13 -17.93 -15.80
CA PHE A 293 28.96 -17.29 -16.36
C PHE A 293 29.35 -16.27 -17.41
N VAL A 294 28.51 -16.12 -18.43
CA VAL A 294 28.60 -15.05 -19.43
C VAL A 294 27.38 -14.16 -19.29
N GLU A 295 27.58 -12.85 -19.27
CA GLU A 295 26.50 -11.88 -19.31
C GLU A 295 25.93 -11.84 -20.74
N LEU A 296 24.67 -12.21 -20.91
CA LEU A 296 23.97 -12.19 -22.20
C LEU A 296 23.43 -10.79 -22.54
N GLY A 297 23.24 -9.96 -21.52
CA GLY A 297 22.80 -8.58 -21.67
C GLY A 297 22.11 -8.02 -20.43
N ARG A 298 21.66 -6.76 -20.55
CA ARG A 298 20.85 -6.05 -19.58
C ARG A 298 19.61 -5.50 -20.24
N ILE A 299 18.51 -5.49 -19.52
CA ILE A 299 17.23 -4.98 -20.00
C ILE A 299 16.59 -4.06 -18.99
N TYR A 300 15.99 -2.96 -19.45
CA TYR A 300 15.30 -2.02 -18.58
C TYR A 300 14.07 -2.67 -17.92
N ASN A 301 13.97 -2.55 -16.60
CA ASN A 301 12.85 -3.03 -15.82
C ASN A 301 11.78 -1.94 -15.68
N PRO A 302 10.59 -2.08 -16.30
CA PRO A 302 9.52 -1.08 -16.22
C PRO A 302 8.98 -0.90 -14.79
N TYR A 303 9.21 -1.87 -13.90
CA TYR A 303 8.80 -1.82 -12.50
C TYR A 303 9.81 -1.14 -11.58
N SER A 304 10.97 -0.71 -12.08
CA SER A 304 11.99 -0.08 -11.25
C SER A 304 11.51 1.25 -10.64
N ALA A 305 10.72 2.03 -11.38
CA ALA A 305 10.14 3.30 -10.91
C ALA A 305 8.95 3.11 -9.96
N SER A 306 8.22 1.99 -10.08
CA SER A 306 7.10 1.64 -9.18
C SER A 306 7.53 0.82 -7.97
N SER A 307 8.82 0.46 -7.87
CA SER A 307 9.36 -0.25 -6.72
C SER A 307 9.42 0.65 -5.49
N TYR A 308 8.83 0.19 -4.39
CA TYR A 308 8.88 0.90 -3.10
C TYR A 308 10.33 1.14 -2.67
N GLY A 309 10.58 2.22 -1.94
CA GLY A 309 11.94 2.61 -1.52
C GLY A 309 12.77 1.49 -0.85
N TRP A 310 12.12 0.54 -0.15
CA TRP A 310 12.76 -0.65 0.43
C TRP A 310 13.07 -1.75 -0.60
N ARG A 311 12.31 -1.81 -1.70
CA ARG A 311 12.50 -2.67 -2.88
C ARG A 311 13.24 -1.99 -4.03
N ARG A 312 13.91 -0.83 -3.84
CA ARG A 312 14.61 -0.13 -4.93
C ARG A 312 15.58 -1.08 -5.66
N ASN A 313 15.11 -1.62 -6.77
CA ASN A 313 15.85 -2.44 -7.68
C ASN A 313 16.66 -1.52 -8.58
N GLU A 314 17.70 -2.05 -9.21
CA GLU A 314 18.32 -1.30 -10.29
C GLU A 314 17.31 -1.14 -11.42
N PRO A 315 17.45 -0.10 -12.26
CA PRO A 315 16.59 0.06 -13.43
C PRO A 315 16.76 -1.05 -14.47
N TRP A 316 17.64 -2.02 -14.22
CA TRP A 316 18.03 -3.07 -15.16
C TRP A 316 17.88 -4.45 -14.54
N VAL A 317 17.54 -5.43 -15.37
CA VAL A 317 17.73 -6.85 -15.08
C VAL A 317 18.94 -7.33 -15.86
N SER A 318 19.96 -7.82 -15.15
CA SER A 318 21.13 -8.47 -15.75
C SER A 318 20.83 -9.96 -15.96
N VAL A 319 21.19 -10.46 -17.15
CA VAL A 319 20.95 -11.84 -17.57
C VAL A 319 22.28 -12.54 -17.76
N PHE A 320 22.50 -13.65 -17.06
CA PHE A 320 23.69 -14.48 -17.18
C PHE A 320 23.35 -15.91 -17.54
N ARG A 321 24.24 -16.58 -18.28
CA ARG A 321 24.18 -18.00 -18.61
C ARG A 321 25.44 -18.72 -18.13
N GLN A 322 25.28 -19.91 -17.55
CA GLN A 322 26.40 -20.80 -17.26
C GLN A 322 27.08 -21.30 -18.54
N LYS A 323 28.42 -21.24 -18.59
CA LYS A 323 29.27 -21.73 -19.69
C LYS A 323 29.33 -23.27 -19.68
N GLY A 324 29.56 -23.86 -20.86
CA GLY A 324 30.01 -25.26 -20.96
C GLY A 324 28.95 -26.35 -20.74
N ILE A 325 27.67 -26.00 -20.67
CA ILE A 325 26.56 -26.95 -20.80
C ILE A 325 25.94 -26.71 -22.18
N ASP A 326 26.34 -27.52 -23.15
CA ASP A 326 25.69 -27.54 -24.46
C ASP A 326 24.32 -28.20 -24.34
N PRO A 327 23.30 -27.69 -25.06
CA PRO A 327 22.00 -28.33 -25.12
C PRO A 327 22.17 -29.69 -25.80
N PHE A 328 21.87 -30.77 -25.07
CA PHE A 328 21.78 -32.12 -25.62
C PHE A 328 20.61 -32.25 -26.58
#